data_AF-A0A952W6C2-F1
#
_entry.id   AF-A0A952W6C2-F1
#
_cell.length_a   1.000
_cell.length_b   1.000
_cell.length_c   1.000
_cell.angle_alpha   90.00
_cell.angle_beta   90.00
_cell.angle_gamma   90.00
#
_symmetry.space_group_name_H-M   'P 1'
#
loop_
_entity.id
_entity.type
_entity.pdbx_description
1 polymer ?
#
loop_
_entity_poly.entity_id
_entity_poly.type
_entity_poly.pdbx_seq_one_letter_code
_entity_poly.pdbx_strand_id
1 'polypeptide(L)'
;MRRCYLVCYDIRDDKRLRRVHKLMKAYGEAWQYSVFYCTLKAIDRVRLEAALRETVNLKEDQVLIVDLGSNEEAARESATVLGPALPEAESGVVVI
;
A
#
# COMPACT_ATOMS: atom_id res chain seq x y z
N MET A 1 -0.03 -9.77 -16.07
CA MET A 1 -1.02 -10.12 -15.03
C MET A 1 -0.81 -9.20 -13.83
N ARG A 2 -1.88 -8.79 -13.14
CA ARG A 2 -1.76 -8.01 -11.89
C ARG A 2 -1.68 -8.96 -10.69
N ARG A 3 -1.05 -8.52 -9.61
CA ARG A 3 -0.98 -9.22 -8.32
C ARG A 3 -1.39 -8.27 -7.21
N CYS A 4 -1.97 -8.83 -6.17
CA CYS A 4 -2.49 -8.12 -5.01
C CYS A 4 -1.43 -8.11 -3.92
N TYR A 5 -1.23 -6.96 -3.29
CA TYR A 5 -0.22 -6.78 -2.26
C TYR A 5 -0.82 -6.05 -1.07
N LEU A 6 -0.43 -6.48 0.13
CA LEU A 6 -0.57 -5.68 1.34
C LEU A 6 0.76 -4.97 1.61
N VAL A 7 0.73 -3.65 1.69
CA VAL A 7 1.90 -2.82 1.99
C VAL A 7 1.67 -2.17 3.35
N CYS A 8 2.45 -2.60 4.33
CA CYS A 8 2.42 -2.07 5.69
C CYS A 8 3.67 -1.25 5.95
N TYR A 9 3.57 -0.14 6.68
CA TYR A 9 4.73 0.64 7.05
C TYR A 9 4.70 1.10 8.51
N ASP A 10 5.88 1.11 9.13
CA ASP A 10 6.14 1.69 10.45
C ASP A 10 7.20 2.78 10.27
N ILE A 11 6.77 4.04 10.23
CA ILE A 11 7.61 5.20 9.92
C ILE A 11 7.76 6.05 11.17
N ARG A 12 9.00 6.34 11.58
CA ARG A 12 9.30 6.99 12.87
C ARG A 12 9.30 8.51 12.83
N ASP A 13 9.29 9.11 11.63
CA ASP A 13 9.27 10.56 11.43
C ASP A 13 7.99 11.01 10.71
N ASP A 14 7.27 11.97 11.30
CA ASP A 14 6.00 12.47 10.78
C ASP A 14 6.09 13.08 9.38
N LYS A 15 7.24 13.71 9.03
CA LYS A 15 7.43 14.30 7.70
C LYS A 15 7.64 13.21 6.65
N ARG A 16 8.41 12.16 6.94
CA ARG A 16 8.52 10.96 6.09
C ARG A 16 7.19 10.24 5.99
N LEU A 17 6.48 10.07 7.10
CA LEU A 17 5.17 9.40 7.13
C LEU A 17 4.17 10.07 6.19
N ARG A 18 4.05 11.41 6.23
CA ARG A 18 3.19 12.15 5.28
C ARG A 18 3.61 11.96 3.82
N ARG A 19 4.91 11.87 3.54
CA ARG A 19 5.43 11.61 2.19
C ARG A 19 5.12 10.19 1.72
N VAL A 20 5.37 9.20 2.57
CA VAL A 20 5.06 7.79 2.29
C VAL A 20 3.57 7.60 2.07
N HIS A 21 2.72 8.14 2.95
CA HIS A 21 1.27 8.03 2.79
C HIS A 21 0.79 8.65 1.48
N LYS A 22 1.31 9.84 1.11
CA LYS A 22 1.01 10.47 -0.19
C LYS A 22 1.50 9.63 -1.38
N LEU A 23 2.69 9.05 -1.29
CA LEU A 23 3.22 8.14 -2.30
C LEU A 23 2.29 6.94 -2.49
N MET A 24 1.91 6.28 -1.39
CA MET A 24 1.11 5.05 -1.41
C MET A 24 -0.28 5.23 -2.03
N LYS A 25 -0.89 6.42 -1.90
CA LYS A 25 -2.15 6.76 -2.58
C LYS A 25 -2.08 6.66 -4.11
N ALA A 26 -0.90 6.76 -4.72
CA ALA A 26 -0.74 6.58 -6.17
C ALA A 26 -0.71 5.09 -6.60
N TYR A 27 -0.55 4.16 -5.65
CA TYR A 27 -0.35 2.73 -5.93
C TYR A 27 -1.46 1.83 -5.38
N GLY A 28 -2.27 2.31 -4.44
CA GLY A 28 -3.30 1.49 -3.83
C GLY A 28 -4.26 2.25 -2.93
N GLU A 29 -5.13 1.47 -2.30
CA GLU A 29 -6.20 1.89 -1.41
C GLU A 29 -5.69 1.89 0.04
N ALA A 30 -5.93 2.98 0.78
CA ALA A 30 -5.60 3.04 2.20
C ALA A 30 -6.64 2.23 3.00
N TRP A 31 -6.26 1.07 3.51
CA TRP A 31 -7.12 0.25 4.37
C TRP A 31 -7.05 0.68 5.83
N GLN A 32 -5.86 1.03 6.29
CA GLN A 32 -5.64 1.63 7.61
C GLN A 32 -4.62 2.76 7.50
N TYR A 33 -4.37 3.46 8.60
CA TYR A 33 -3.40 4.56 8.65
C TYR A 33 -2.03 4.18 8.08
N SER A 34 -1.59 2.94 8.34
CA SER A 34 -0.29 2.41 7.97
C SER A 34 -0.35 1.17 7.07
N VAL A 35 -1.51 0.88 6.46
CA VAL A 35 -1.72 -0.33 5.66
C VAL A 35 -2.44 0.03 4.37
N PHE A 36 -1.85 -0.37 3.25
CA PHE A 36 -2.38 -0.16 1.91
C PHE A 36 -2.59 -1.49 1.18
N TYR A 37 -3.71 -1.61 0.49
CA TYR A 37 -3.97 -2.70 -0.45
C TYR A 37 -3.70 -2.23 -1.87
N CYS A 38 -2.84 -2.94 -2.59
CA CYS A 38 -2.37 -2.53 -3.91
C CYS A 38 -2.59 -3.65 -4.94
N THR A 39 -3.20 -3.33 -6.08
CA THR A 39 -3.33 -4.25 -7.23
C THR A 39 -2.37 -3.82 -8.33
N LEU A 40 -1.18 -4.41 -8.35
CA LEU A 40 -0.04 -3.91 -9.14
C LEU A 40 0.33 -4.85 -10.30
N LYS A 41 0.79 -4.29 -11.41
CA LYS A 41 1.58 -5.06 -12.40
C LYS A 41 3.01 -5.24 -11.85
N ALA A 42 3.75 -6.21 -12.40
CA ALA A 42 5.13 -6.47 -12.00
C ALA A 42 6.02 -5.21 -12.08
N ILE A 43 5.87 -4.40 -13.13
CA ILE A 43 6.64 -3.15 -13.28
C ILE A 43 6.25 -2.11 -12.23
N ASP A 44 4.96 -2.00 -11.88
CA ASP A 44 4.48 -1.05 -10.88
C ASP A 44 4.94 -1.47 -9.47
N ARG A 45 5.04 -2.78 -9.21
CA ARG A 45 5.63 -3.31 -7.97
C ARG A 45 7.10 -2.94 -7.80
N VAL A 46 7.88 -2.96 -8.88
CA VAL A 46 9.29 -2.52 -8.87
C VAL A 46 9.40 -1.01 -8.68
N ARG A 47 8.58 -0.23 -9.39
CA ARG A 47 8.53 1.24 -9.25
C ARG A 47 8.15 1.68 -7.84
N LEU A 48 7.14 1.04 -7.25
CA LEU A 48 6.73 1.27 -5.87
C LEU A 48 7.90 1.02 -4.91
N GLU A 49 8.60 -0.11 -5.06
CA GLU A 49 9.73 -0.43 -4.17
C GLU A 49 10.86 0.60 -4.28
N ALA A 50 11.22 0.98 -5.50
CA ALA A 50 12.24 1.98 -5.73
C ALA A 50 11.86 3.32 -5.08
N ALA A 51 10.63 3.78 -5.30
CA ALA A 51 10.15 5.03 -4.71
C ALA A 51 10.09 4.98 -3.17
N LEU A 52 9.71 3.84 -2.59
CA LEU A 52 9.75 3.64 -1.14
C LEU A 52 11.19 3.71 -0.62
N ARG A 53 12.14 3.03 -1.25
CA ARG A 53 13.57 3.04 -0.87
C ARG A 53 14.18 4.44 -0.89
N GLU A 54 13.71 5.31 -1.78
CA GLU A 54 14.14 6.72 -1.85
C GLU A 54 13.47 7.60 -0.79
N THR A 55 12.27 7.24 -0.34
CA THR A 55 11.45 8.07 0.56
C THR A 55 11.66 7.73 2.04
N VAL A 56 11.87 6.47 2.37
CA VAL A 56 12.00 5.99 3.76
C VAL A 56 13.44 6.01 4.24
N ASN A 57 13.65 6.18 5.55
CA ASN A 57 14.94 5.95 6.17
C ASN A 57 15.04 4.49 6.63
N LEU A 58 15.65 3.61 5.83
CA LEU A 58 15.75 2.17 6.11
C LEU A 58 16.54 1.81 7.40
N LYS A 59 17.14 2.78 8.09
CA LYS A 59 17.76 2.57 9.41
C LYS A 59 16.79 2.71 10.57
N GLU A 60 15.66 3.40 10.36
CA GLU A 60 14.70 3.77 11.40
C GLU A 60 13.28 3.28 11.08
N ASP A 61 12.96 3.24 9.79
CA ASP A 61 11.65 2.93 9.25
C ASP A 61 11.61 1.50 8.72
N GLN A 62 10.42 0.90 8.73
CA GLN A 62 10.17 -0.41 8.15
C GLN A 62 9.02 -0.33 7.14
N VAL A 63 9.18 -1.04 6.03
CA VAL A 63 8.09 -1.31 5.08
C VAL A 63 8.05 -2.81 4.83
N LEU A 64 6.87 -3.41 5.00
CA LEU A 64 6.58 -4.81 4.75
C LEU A 64 5.65 -4.92 3.54
N ILE A 65 6.03 -5.74 2.55
CA ILE A 65 5.21 -5.99 1.37
C ILE A 65 4.88 -7.48 1.31
N VAL A 66 3.59 -7.81 1.44
CA VAL A 66 3.06 -9.17 1.42
C VAL A 66 2.38 -9.40 0.08
N ASP A 67 2.75 -10.47 -0.63
CA ASP A 67 2.09 -10.89 -1.87
C ASP A 67 0.89 -11.79 -1.54
N LEU A 68 -0.30 -11.37 -1.97
CA LEU A 68 -1.57 -12.07 -1.75
C LEU A 68 -2.00 -12.90 -2.97
N GLY A 69 -1.17 -12.97 -4.01
CA GLY A 69 -1.46 -13.72 -5.24
C GLY A 69 -2.17 -12.89 -6.31
N SER A 70 -2.74 -13.58 -7.30
CA SER A 70 -3.38 -12.96 -8.48
C SER A 70 -4.91 -12.98 -8.45
N ASN A 71 -5.52 -13.63 -7.46
CA ASN A 71 -6.97 -13.62 -7.28
C ASN A 71 -7.34 -12.48 -6.33
N GLU A 72 -7.89 -11.39 -6.87
CA GLU A 72 -8.24 -10.20 -6.10
C GLU A 72 -9.37 -10.44 -5.09
N GLU A 73 -10.40 -11.20 -5.47
CA GLU A 73 -11.53 -11.53 -4.59
C GLU A 73 -11.04 -12.30 -3.36
N ALA A 74 -10.33 -13.40 -3.57
CA ALA A 74 -9.76 -14.20 -2.48
C ALA A 74 -8.76 -13.39 -1.63
N ALA A 75 -7.98 -12.50 -2.24
CA ALA A 75 -7.05 -11.64 -1.51
C ALA A 75 -7.78 -10.63 -0.62
N ARG A 76 -8.90 -10.07 -1.05
CA ARG A 76 -9.70 -9.14 -0.23
C ARG A 76 -10.41 -9.87 0.92
N GLU A 77 -10.95 -11.04 0.66
CA GLU A 77 -11.60 -11.89 1.68
C GLU A 77 -10.62 -12.44 2.73
N SER A 78 -9.32 -12.47 2.42
CA SER A 78 -8.30 -12.92 3.37
C SER A 78 -8.11 -11.99 4.57
N ALA A 79 -8.68 -10.78 4.53
CA ALA A 79 -8.61 -9.82 5.62
C ALA A 79 -9.83 -9.93 6.54
N THR A 80 -9.57 -10.05 7.84
CA THR A 80 -10.59 -9.90 8.89
C THR A 80 -10.36 -8.60 9.62
N VAL A 81 -11.41 -7.78 9.75
CA VAL A 81 -11.35 -6.46 10.40
C VAL A 81 -12.14 -6.48 11.69
N LEU A 82 -11.50 -6.02 12.77
CA LEU A 82 -12.13 -5.82 14.07
C LEU A 82 -12.21 -4.31 14.34
N GLY A 83 -13.41 -3.82 14.65
CA GLY A 83 -13.68 -2.40 14.86
C GLY A 83 -14.39 -1.74 13.65
N PRO A 84 -14.14 -0.45 13.38
CA PRO A 84 -14.71 0.23 12.22
C PRO A 84 -14.38 -0.50 10.91
N ALA A 85 -15.34 -0.51 9.98
CA ALA A 85 -15.14 -1.05 8.65
C ALA A 85 -14.02 -0.30 7.90
N LEU A 86 -13.40 -0.97 6.93
CA LEU A 86 -12.46 -0.31 6.02
C LEU A 86 -13.16 0.86 5.31
N PRO A 87 -12.45 1.95 5.05
CA PRO A 87 -13.00 3.03 4.24
C PRO A 87 -13.37 2.49 2.86
N GLU A 88 -14.44 3.00 2.27
CA GLU A 88 -14.74 2.71 0.87
C GLU A 88 -13.59 3.19 0.00
N ALA A 89 -13.24 2.41 -1.02
CA ALA A 89 -12.26 2.83 -2.01
C ALA A 89 -12.67 4.19 -2.57
N GLU A 90 -11.82 5.22 -2.36
CA GLU A 90 -11.99 6.49 -3.07
C GLU A 90 -11.94 6.17 -4.57
N SER A 91 -13.11 6.19 -5.22
CA SER A 91 -13.26 6.02 -6.66
C SER A 91 -12.77 7.30 -7.36
N GLY A 92 -11.51 7.63 -7.16
CA GLY A 92 -10.82 8.69 -7.88
C GLY A 92 -10.53 8.18 -9.29
N VAL A 93 -11.34 8.60 -10.26
CA VAL A 93 -10.95 8.54 -11.69
C VAL A 93 -9.59 9.23 -11.80
N VAL A 94 -8.53 8.44 -12.01
CA VAL A 94 -7.23 8.99 -12.38
C VAL A 94 -7.35 9.44 -13.83
N VAL A 95 -7.69 10.72 -14.03
CA VAL A 95 -7.54 11.37 -15.32
C VAL A 95 -6.03 11.51 -15.55
N ILE A 96 -5.50 10.71 -16.49
CA ILE A 96 -4.16 10.90 -17.07
C ILE A 96 -4.35 11.63 -18.40
#